data_AF-A0A8C3ITI4-F1
#
_entry.id   AF-A0A8C3ITI4-F1
#
_cell.length_a   1.000
_cell.length_b   1.000
_cell.length_c   1.000
_cell.angle_alpha   90.00
_cell.angle_beta   90.00
_cell.angle_gamma   90.00
#
_symmetry.space_group_name_H-M   'P 1'
#
loop_
_entity.id
_entity.type
_entity.pdbx_description
1 polymer ?
#
loop_
_entity_poly.entity_id
_entity_poly.type
_entity_poly.pdbx_seq_one_letter_code
_entity_poly.pdbx_strand_id
1 'polypeptide(L)'
;MLYFQMVIMAGTVMLAYYFEYTDTFTVNVQGFFCYEGSYRKPYPGPEDSSAVPPALLYALAAGVPVLVIIIGETAVFCLQLATRDFENQEKTILTGDCCYINPLVRRTIRFLGIYAFGLFATDIFVNAGQVVTGNLAPHFLALCKPNYTALGCQQFTQFISGAHACTGNPDLIMRARKTFPSKEAALSVYAATYLTGLLRRKTGGCERKLINKIGVLEVFVVQLVCKCAGDKMYITNTIKARGTRLAKPVLCLGLMCLAFLTGINRVAEYRNHWSDVIAGFIIGISIAVFLVVCVVNNFRGRQPEHENSHMDNLAQMPMISIPRVESPLEKNHITAFAEVT
;
A
#
# COMPACT_ATOMS: atom_id res chain seq x y z
N MET A 1 19.65 8.48 -4.03
CA MET A 1 18.61 7.56 -3.51
C MET A 1 17.32 7.56 -4.34
N LEU A 2 16.75 8.71 -4.72
CA LEU A 2 15.52 8.73 -5.55
C LEU A 2 15.67 8.00 -6.90
N TYR A 3 16.80 8.18 -7.59
CA TYR A 3 17.08 7.49 -8.86
C TYR A 3 16.94 5.96 -8.75
N PHE A 4 17.57 5.34 -7.75
CA PHE A 4 17.48 3.91 -7.51
C PHE A 4 16.05 3.44 -7.25
N GLN A 5 15.27 4.22 -6.48
CA GLN A 5 13.86 3.94 -6.24
C GLN A 5 13.02 4.01 -7.53
N MET A 6 13.30 4.97 -8.41
CA MET A 6 12.60 5.09 -9.70
C MET A 6 12.90 3.92 -10.64
N VAL A 7 14.15 3.45 -10.67
CA VAL A 7 14.55 2.28 -11.48
C VAL A 7 13.85 1.02 -10.98
N ILE A 8 13.81 0.78 -9.66
CA ILE A 8 13.06 -0.35 -9.09
C ILE A 8 11.58 -0.26 -9.46
N MET A 9 10.97 0.92 -9.30
CA MET A 9 9.57 1.12 -9.64
C MET A 9 9.29 0.83 -11.12
N ALA A 10 10.11 1.36 -12.03
CA ALA A 10 9.98 1.11 -13.47
C ALA A 10 10.10 -0.39 -13.79
N GLY A 11 11.07 -1.08 -13.19
CA GLY A 11 11.24 -2.53 -13.34
C GLY A 11 10.03 -3.32 -12.83
N THR A 12 9.49 -2.96 -11.66
CA THR A 12 8.28 -3.62 -11.13
C THR A 12 7.05 -3.38 -11.99
N VAL A 13 6.86 -2.16 -12.52
CA VAL A 13 5.73 -1.84 -13.41
C VAL A 13 5.83 -2.62 -14.71
N MET A 14 7.03 -2.67 -15.31
CA MET A 14 7.25 -3.46 -16.52
C MET A 14 6.96 -4.94 -16.28
N LEU A 15 7.45 -5.50 -15.18
CA LEU A 15 7.20 -6.91 -14.84
C LEU A 15 5.71 -7.19 -14.61
N ALA A 16 5.00 -6.31 -13.89
CA ALA A 16 3.56 -6.42 -13.70
C ALA A 16 2.81 -6.37 -15.04
N TYR A 17 3.20 -5.46 -15.94
CA TYR A 17 2.64 -5.37 -17.29
C TYR A 17 2.82 -6.67 -18.09
N TYR A 18 4.02 -7.27 -18.06
CA TYR A 18 4.26 -8.55 -18.73
C TYR A 18 3.40 -9.67 -18.14
N PHE A 19 3.26 -9.76 -16.82
CA PHE A 19 2.40 -10.77 -16.20
C PHE A 19 0.91 -10.58 -16.53
N GLU A 20 0.44 -9.34 -16.64
CA GLU A 20 -0.99 -9.05 -16.83
C GLU A 20 -1.43 -9.13 -18.31
N TYR A 21 -0.65 -8.53 -19.21
CA TYR A 21 -1.08 -8.26 -20.59
C TYR A 21 -0.37 -9.11 -21.63
N THR A 22 0.64 -9.89 -21.25
CA THR A 22 1.36 -10.72 -22.21
C THR A 22 1.26 -12.20 -21.84
N ASP A 23 1.09 -13.06 -22.84
CA ASP A 23 1.14 -14.52 -22.68
C ASP A 23 2.58 -15.05 -22.62
N THR A 24 3.54 -14.21 -22.18
CA THR A 24 4.96 -14.57 -22.09
C THR A 24 5.17 -15.76 -21.16
N PHE A 25 4.34 -15.88 -20.12
CA PHE A 25 4.40 -16.99 -19.18
C PHE A 25 3.19 -17.93 -19.36
N THR A 26 3.46 -19.14 -19.81
CA THR A 26 2.44 -20.18 -19.99
C THR A 26 1.94 -20.66 -18.63
N VAL A 27 0.61 -20.71 -18.45
CA VAL A 27 -0.02 -21.23 -17.24
C VAL A 27 0.21 -22.74 -17.15
N ASN A 28 0.57 -23.22 -15.97
CA ASN A 28 0.65 -24.65 -15.70
C ASN A 28 -0.71 -25.33 -15.93
N VAL A 29 -0.74 -26.38 -16.75
CA VAL A 29 -2.00 -27.07 -17.08
C VAL A 29 -2.25 -28.16 -16.05
N GLN A 30 -3.10 -27.86 -15.06
CA GLN A 30 -3.62 -28.88 -14.16
C GLN A 30 -4.69 -29.73 -14.85
N GLY A 31 -4.66 -31.03 -14.55
CA GLY A 31 -5.70 -31.97 -14.94
C GLY A 31 -6.88 -31.97 -13.96
N PHE A 32 -7.97 -32.64 -14.33
CA PHE A 32 -9.19 -32.72 -13.54
C PHE A 32 -9.75 -34.15 -13.58
N PHE A 33 -10.58 -34.51 -12.59
CA PHE A 33 -11.25 -35.80 -12.57
C PHE A 33 -12.59 -35.75 -13.32
N CYS A 34 -12.97 -36.88 -13.94
CA CYS A 34 -14.26 -37.01 -14.63
C CYS A 34 -15.43 -36.74 -13.65
N TYR A 35 -16.36 -35.86 -14.05
CA TYR A 35 -17.58 -35.51 -13.29
C TYR A 35 -17.36 -34.94 -11.87
N GLU A 36 -16.20 -34.35 -11.61
CA GLU A 36 -15.89 -33.80 -10.29
C GLU A 36 -16.84 -32.65 -9.88
N GLY A 37 -17.49 -32.80 -8.73
CA GLY A 37 -18.51 -31.85 -8.24
C GLY A 37 -17.96 -30.48 -7.85
N SER A 38 -16.68 -30.41 -7.48
CA SER A 38 -15.99 -29.17 -7.05
C SER A 38 -15.90 -28.12 -8.16
N TYR A 39 -15.89 -28.56 -9.43
CA TYR A 39 -15.69 -27.71 -10.62
C TYR A 39 -16.94 -27.54 -11.49
N ARG A 40 -18.11 -28.01 -11.00
CA ARG A 40 -19.38 -28.00 -11.73
C ARG A 40 -20.30 -26.83 -11.37
N LYS A 41 -19.79 -25.80 -10.69
CA LYS A 41 -20.61 -24.65 -10.33
C LYS A 41 -21.05 -23.88 -11.59
N PRO A 42 -22.23 -23.25 -11.58
CA PRO A 42 -22.71 -22.47 -12.72
C PRO A 42 -21.77 -21.31 -13.02
N TYR A 43 -21.62 -20.96 -14.29
CA TYR A 43 -20.82 -19.81 -14.70
C TYR A 43 -21.48 -18.51 -14.22
N PRO A 44 -20.81 -17.69 -13.39
CA PRO A 44 -21.40 -16.47 -12.81
C PRO A 44 -21.58 -15.32 -13.82
N GLY A 45 -21.10 -15.46 -15.06
CA GLY A 45 -21.16 -14.39 -16.07
C GLY A 45 -19.84 -13.62 -16.21
N PRO A 46 -19.81 -12.57 -17.06
CA PRO A 46 -18.63 -11.73 -17.25
C PRO A 46 -18.26 -10.97 -15.96
N GLU A 47 -16.98 -10.61 -15.82
CA GLU A 47 -16.48 -9.92 -14.62
C GLU A 47 -17.05 -8.50 -14.44
N ASP A 48 -17.50 -7.86 -15.53
CA ASP A 48 -18.13 -6.53 -15.49
C ASP A 48 -19.47 -6.54 -14.75
N SER A 49 -20.16 -7.69 -14.73
CA SER A 49 -21.42 -7.89 -14.01
C SER A 49 -21.24 -8.45 -12.59
N SER A 50 -20.02 -8.72 -12.15
CA SER A 50 -19.76 -9.19 -10.79
C SER A 50 -20.03 -8.10 -9.75
N ALA A 51 -20.37 -8.50 -8.52
CA ALA A 51 -20.63 -7.57 -7.41
C ALA A 51 -19.41 -6.69 -7.08
N VAL A 52 -18.21 -7.18 -7.40
CA VAL A 52 -16.95 -6.42 -7.32
C VAL A 52 -16.24 -6.46 -8.68
N PRO A 53 -16.47 -5.47 -9.56
CA PRO A 53 -15.75 -5.36 -10.82
C PRO A 53 -14.27 -5.06 -10.57
N PRO A 54 -13.33 -5.69 -11.31
CA PRO A 54 -11.89 -5.46 -11.13
C PRO A 54 -11.51 -3.98 -11.27
N ALA A 55 -12.09 -3.27 -12.25
CA ALA A 55 -11.84 -1.84 -12.47
C ALA A 55 -12.17 -0.97 -11.24
N LEU A 56 -13.28 -1.27 -10.56
CA LEU A 56 -13.67 -0.58 -9.34
C LEU A 56 -12.66 -0.85 -8.22
N LEU A 57 -12.25 -2.12 -8.07
CA LEU A 57 -11.28 -2.49 -7.04
C LEU A 57 -9.93 -1.81 -7.26
N TYR A 58 -9.39 -1.81 -8.48
CA TYR A 58 -8.13 -1.12 -8.80
C TYR A 58 -8.24 0.39 -8.58
N ALA A 59 -9.34 1.00 -8.99
CA ALA A 59 -9.58 2.43 -8.79
C ALA A 59 -9.63 2.79 -7.30
N LEU A 60 -10.30 1.98 -6.47
CA LEU A 60 -10.37 2.20 -5.02
C LEU A 60 -9.02 1.92 -4.34
N ALA A 61 -8.38 0.79 -4.65
CA ALA A 61 -7.10 0.41 -4.07
C ALA A 61 -6.01 1.43 -4.41
N ALA A 62 -5.94 1.93 -5.65
CA ALA A 62 -4.98 2.97 -6.02
C ALA A 62 -5.40 4.37 -5.50
N GLY A 63 -6.67 4.73 -5.66
CA GLY A 63 -7.17 6.08 -5.43
C GLY A 63 -7.30 6.46 -3.95
N VAL A 64 -7.90 5.58 -3.13
CA VAL A 64 -8.18 5.89 -1.71
C VAL A 64 -6.90 6.19 -0.93
N PRO A 65 -5.84 5.36 -0.97
CA PRO A 65 -4.61 5.63 -0.24
C PRO A 65 -3.89 6.90 -0.73
N VAL A 66 -3.91 7.17 -2.04
CA VAL A 66 -3.37 8.41 -2.62
C VAL A 66 -4.08 9.63 -2.03
N LEU A 67 -5.41 9.62 -2.02
CA LEU A 67 -6.22 10.71 -1.48
C LEU A 67 -5.95 10.90 0.02
N VAL A 68 -5.93 9.83 0.81
CA VAL A 68 -5.67 9.93 2.26
C VAL A 68 -4.26 10.45 2.55
N ILE A 69 -3.26 10.04 1.77
CA ILE A 69 -1.88 10.54 1.90
C ILE A 69 -1.83 12.04 1.57
N ILE A 70 -2.36 12.45 0.43
CA ILE A 70 -2.35 13.86 -0.02
C ILE A 70 -3.09 14.75 0.97
N ILE A 71 -4.31 14.37 1.36
CA ILE A 71 -5.11 15.16 2.30
C ILE A 71 -4.40 15.22 3.66
N GLY A 72 -3.85 14.10 4.13
CA GLY A 72 -3.13 14.06 5.40
C GLY A 72 -1.86 14.92 5.42
N GLU A 73 -1.05 14.91 4.36
CA GLU A 73 0.15 15.76 4.28
C GLU A 73 -0.21 17.25 4.11
N THR A 74 -1.23 17.56 3.30
CA THR A 74 -1.73 18.94 3.13
C THR A 74 -2.26 19.49 4.46
N ALA A 75 -2.96 18.67 5.25
CA ALA A 75 -3.47 19.06 6.55
C ALA A 75 -2.37 19.38 7.55
N VAL A 76 -1.31 18.56 7.59
CA VAL A 76 -0.15 18.78 8.44
C VAL A 76 0.53 20.09 8.06
N PHE A 77 0.71 20.34 6.76
CA PHE A 77 1.28 21.60 6.28
C PHE A 77 0.46 22.82 6.66
N CYS A 78 -0.85 22.80 6.42
CA CYS A 78 -1.74 23.89 6.82
C CYS A 78 -1.72 24.12 8.34
N LEU A 79 -1.58 23.05 9.13
CA LEU A 79 -1.45 23.16 10.58
C LEU A 79 -0.12 23.80 10.98
N GLN A 80 0.98 23.40 10.36
CA GLN A 80 2.31 23.98 10.58
C GLN A 80 2.36 25.46 10.19
N LEU A 81 1.59 25.88 9.18
CA LEU A 81 1.42 27.30 8.85
C LEU A 81 0.59 28.05 9.90
N ALA A 82 -0.43 27.40 10.47
CA ALA A 82 -1.32 28.01 11.47
C ALA A 82 -0.66 28.13 12.86
N THR A 83 0.16 27.15 13.24
CA THR A 83 1.00 27.19 14.45
C THR A 83 2.33 27.85 14.07
N ARG A 84 2.47 29.17 14.27
CA ARG A 84 3.64 30.01 13.96
C ARG A 84 4.97 29.47 14.51
N ASP A 85 5.51 28.42 13.90
CA ASP A 85 6.83 27.85 14.21
C ASP A 85 7.83 28.20 13.09
N PHE A 86 7.65 29.39 12.51
CA PHE A 86 8.42 29.89 11.36
C PHE A 86 9.60 30.79 11.77
N GLU A 87 9.87 30.96 13.07
CA GLU A 87 10.93 31.88 13.53
C GLU A 87 12.33 31.25 13.45
N ASN A 88 12.48 29.96 13.12
CA ASN A 88 13.81 29.30 13.06
C ASN A 88 13.93 28.14 12.05
N GLN A 89 13.43 28.29 10.83
CA GLN A 89 13.81 27.39 9.72
C GLN A 89 14.59 28.15 8.64
N GLU A 90 15.70 28.73 9.07
CA GLU A 90 16.87 28.87 8.21
C GLU A 90 17.50 27.47 8.01
N LYS A 91 18.10 27.25 6.84
CA LYS A 91 18.64 25.98 6.28
C LYS A 91 17.64 25.13 5.50
N THR A 92 17.12 25.75 4.44
CA THR A 92 16.80 25.09 3.18
C THR A 92 17.93 24.09 2.81
N ILE A 93 17.64 22.79 2.95
CA ILE A 93 18.60 21.73 2.63
C ILE A 93 18.81 21.69 1.12
N LEU A 94 19.95 22.22 0.68
CA LEU A 94 20.47 22.18 -0.67
C LEU A 94 20.52 20.74 -1.18
N THR A 95 19.71 20.42 -2.20
CA THR A 95 19.85 19.19 -2.98
C THR A 95 20.05 19.61 -4.42
N GLY A 96 21.32 19.67 -4.85
CA GLY A 96 21.78 19.63 -6.25
C GLY A 96 21.11 20.60 -7.23
N ASP A 97 21.90 21.55 -7.73
CA ASP A 97 21.68 22.51 -8.82
C ASP A 97 20.37 22.36 -9.63
N CYS A 98 19.49 23.36 -9.45
CA CYS A 98 18.41 23.84 -10.33
C CYS A 98 16.93 23.50 -10.02
N CYS A 99 16.57 22.74 -8.98
CA CYS A 99 15.15 22.53 -8.60
C CYS A 99 14.90 22.53 -7.08
N TYR A 100 14.26 23.57 -6.54
CA TYR A 100 13.79 23.63 -5.14
C TYR A 100 12.53 22.75 -4.95
N ILE A 101 12.69 21.55 -4.41
CA ILE A 101 11.54 20.67 -4.09
C ILE A 101 11.12 20.90 -2.64
N ASN A 102 9.88 21.36 -2.45
CA ASN A 102 9.27 21.52 -1.12
C ASN A 102 9.41 20.21 -0.29
N PRO A 103 9.77 20.30 1.00
CA PRO A 103 9.96 19.12 1.86
C PRO A 103 8.70 18.23 1.96
N LEU A 104 7.51 18.83 1.80
CA LEU A 104 6.22 18.12 1.70
C LEU A 104 6.17 17.20 0.48
N VAL A 105 6.55 17.70 -0.69
CA VAL A 105 6.48 16.94 -1.95
C VAL A 105 7.43 15.75 -1.89
N ARG A 106 8.63 15.96 -1.35
CA ARG A 106 9.60 14.88 -1.09
C ARG A 106 9.01 13.80 -0.18
N ARG A 107 8.29 14.17 0.88
CA ARG A 107 7.66 13.25 1.82
C ARG A 107 6.49 12.49 1.18
N THR A 108 5.59 13.19 0.48
CA THR A 108 4.45 12.60 -0.25
C THR A 108 4.92 11.60 -1.30
N ILE A 109 5.93 11.94 -2.11
CA ILE A 109 6.48 11.04 -3.14
C ILE A 109 7.02 9.76 -2.51
N ARG A 110 7.68 9.82 -1.35
CA ARG A 110 8.17 8.61 -0.68
C ARG A 110 7.03 7.70 -0.20
N PHE A 111 6.02 8.25 0.47
CA PHE A 111 4.88 7.46 0.94
C PHE A 111 4.09 6.83 -0.20
N LEU A 112 3.88 7.60 -1.28
CA LEU A 112 3.19 7.12 -2.46
C LEU A 112 4.03 6.08 -3.21
N GLY A 113 5.34 6.31 -3.35
CA GLY A 113 6.25 5.35 -3.98
C GLY A 113 6.31 4.02 -3.25
N ILE A 114 6.35 4.02 -1.91
CA ILE A 114 6.33 2.78 -1.11
C ILE A 114 4.98 2.06 -1.28
N TYR A 115 3.87 2.79 -1.29
CA TYR A 115 2.55 2.21 -1.49
C TYR A 115 2.41 1.57 -2.87
N ALA A 116 2.81 2.30 -3.92
CA ALA A 116 2.78 1.83 -5.30
C ALA A 116 3.69 0.61 -5.49
N PHE A 117 4.90 0.64 -4.92
CA PHE A 117 5.81 -0.51 -4.95
C PHE A 117 5.16 -1.77 -4.39
N GLY A 118 4.54 -1.68 -3.21
CA GLY A 118 3.87 -2.82 -2.62
C GLY A 118 2.63 -3.28 -3.37
N LEU A 119 1.91 -2.36 -4.02
CA LEU A 119 0.76 -2.69 -4.85
C LEU A 119 1.21 -3.54 -6.05
N PHE A 120 2.22 -3.09 -6.79
CA PHE A 120 2.80 -3.86 -7.91
C PHE A 120 3.47 -5.15 -7.44
N ALA A 121 4.16 -5.15 -6.30
CA ALA A 121 4.73 -6.37 -5.75
C ALA A 121 3.63 -7.40 -5.44
N THR A 122 2.54 -6.98 -4.80
CA THR A 122 1.39 -7.86 -4.50
C THR A 122 0.78 -8.42 -5.79
N ASP A 123 0.60 -7.57 -6.80
CA ASP A 123 0.11 -7.97 -8.13
C ASP A 123 1.01 -9.04 -8.77
N ILE A 124 2.33 -8.80 -8.80
CA ILE A 124 3.32 -9.75 -9.34
C ILE A 124 3.31 -11.08 -8.59
N PHE A 125 3.30 -11.05 -7.26
CA PHE A 125 3.30 -12.30 -6.47
C PHE A 125 2.05 -13.14 -6.72
N VAL A 126 0.88 -12.49 -6.85
CA VAL A 126 -0.36 -13.21 -7.15
C VAL A 126 -0.34 -13.74 -8.57
N ASN A 127 -0.02 -12.91 -9.56
CA ASN A 127 0.03 -13.31 -10.97
C ASN A 127 1.06 -14.44 -11.20
N ALA A 128 2.23 -14.37 -10.56
CA ALA A 128 3.21 -15.45 -10.59
C ALA A 128 2.65 -16.74 -9.97
N GLY A 129 1.96 -16.65 -8.83
CA GLY A 129 1.28 -17.79 -8.21
C GLY A 129 0.23 -18.44 -9.12
N GLN A 130 -0.55 -17.63 -9.85
CA GLN A 130 -1.57 -18.09 -10.79
C GLN A 130 -0.97 -18.84 -11.97
N VAL A 131 0.11 -18.32 -12.54
CA VAL A 131 0.80 -18.97 -13.66
C VAL A 131 1.47 -20.27 -13.21
N VAL A 132 2.13 -20.27 -12.04
CA VAL A 132 2.87 -21.44 -11.53
C VAL A 132 1.93 -22.56 -11.10
N THR A 133 0.87 -22.24 -10.36
CA THR A 133 -0.05 -23.28 -9.86
C THR A 133 -1.00 -23.76 -10.94
N GLY A 134 -1.63 -22.84 -11.68
CA GLY A 134 -2.64 -23.18 -12.69
C GLY A 134 -3.91 -23.80 -12.11
N ASN A 135 -4.30 -23.37 -10.90
CA ASN A 135 -5.46 -23.95 -10.20
C ASN A 135 -6.78 -23.64 -10.95
N LEU A 136 -7.71 -24.60 -10.89
CA LEU A 136 -8.97 -24.54 -11.60
C LEU A 136 -10.03 -23.76 -10.81
N ALA A 137 -10.89 -23.03 -11.51
CA ALA A 137 -12.03 -22.34 -10.91
C ALA A 137 -13.17 -23.31 -10.55
N PRO A 138 -14.00 -23.02 -9.53
CA PRO A 138 -15.17 -23.83 -9.19
C PRO A 138 -16.20 -23.98 -10.33
N HIS A 139 -16.18 -23.08 -11.32
CA HIS A 139 -17.05 -23.09 -12.50
C HIS A 139 -16.34 -23.55 -13.79
N PHE A 140 -15.15 -24.15 -13.67
CA PHE A 140 -14.31 -24.53 -14.81
C PHE A 140 -15.00 -25.51 -15.77
N LEU A 141 -15.70 -26.55 -15.28
CA LEU A 141 -16.34 -27.54 -16.16
C LEU A 141 -17.51 -26.96 -16.95
N ALA A 142 -18.18 -25.92 -16.42
CA ALA A 142 -19.24 -25.21 -17.14
C ALA A 142 -18.71 -24.47 -18.38
N LEU A 143 -17.47 -23.96 -18.31
CA LEU A 143 -16.80 -23.28 -19.42
C LEU A 143 -16.10 -24.27 -20.37
N CYS A 144 -15.39 -25.26 -19.83
CA CYS A 144 -14.61 -26.23 -20.59
C CYS A 144 -15.47 -27.08 -21.53
N LYS A 145 -16.70 -27.44 -21.12
CA LYS A 145 -17.61 -28.34 -21.87
C LYS A 145 -16.88 -29.59 -22.42
N PRO A 146 -16.35 -30.46 -21.55
CA PRO A 146 -15.59 -31.62 -21.98
C PRO A 146 -16.48 -32.69 -22.64
N ASN A 147 -15.97 -33.33 -23.69
CA ASN A 147 -16.64 -34.47 -24.33
C ASN A 147 -16.27 -35.76 -23.59
N TYR A 148 -17.05 -36.10 -22.56
CA TYR A 148 -16.79 -37.26 -21.69
C TYR A 148 -16.72 -38.60 -22.45
N THR A 149 -17.52 -38.76 -23.52
CA THR A 149 -17.51 -39.97 -24.35
C THR A 149 -16.21 -40.10 -25.13
N ALA A 150 -15.71 -39.00 -25.71
CA ALA A 150 -14.44 -38.99 -26.44
C ALA A 150 -13.22 -39.12 -25.51
N LEU A 151 -13.34 -38.64 -24.27
CA LEU A 151 -12.31 -38.77 -23.22
C LEU A 151 -12.32 -40.15 -22.54
N GLY A 152 -13.30 -40.99 -22.87
CA GLY A 152 -13.42 -42.35 -22.35
C GLY A 152 -13.71 -42.40 -20.84
N CYS A 153 -14.41 -41.41 -20.28
CA CYS A 153 -14.78 -41.37 -18.86
C CYS A 153 -15.78 -42.49 -18.51
N GLN A 154 -15.28 -43.68 -18.22
CA GLN A 154 -16.09 -44.83 -17.78
C GLN A 154 -16.23 -44.87 -16.24
N GLN A 155 -15.27 -44.29 -15.52
CA GLN A 155 -15.22 -44.26 -14.06
C GLN A 155 -15.06 -42.81 -13.56
N PHE A 156 -15.66 -42.50 -12.42
CA PHE A 156 -15.56 -41.18 -11.77
C PHE A 156 -14.13 -40.83 -11.31
N THR A 157 -13.24 -41.81 -11.17
CA THR A 157 -11.86 -41.64 -10.69
C THR A 157 -10.84 -41.42 -11.80
N GLN A 158 -11.27 -41.39 -13.06
CA GLN A 158 -10.35 -41.20 -14.18
C GLN A 158 -9.85 -39.74 -14.23
N PHE A 159 -8.53 -39.59 -14.29
CA PHE A 159 -7.85 -38.30 -14.34
C PHE A 159 -7.54 -37.90 -15.78
N ILE A 160 -7.88 -36.68 -16.16
CA ILE A 160 -7.66 -36.13 -17.51
C ILE A 160 -6.60 -35.02 -17.42
N SER A 161 -5.46 -35.24 -18.06
CA SER A 161 -4.36 -34.26 -18.19
C SER A 161 -4.27 -33.58 -19.56
N GLY A 162 -5.17 -33.91 -20.50
CA GLY A 162 -5.08 -33.47 -21.89
C GLY A 162 -5.51 -32.01 -22.12
N ALA A 163 -4.68 -31.23 -22.82
CA ALA A 163 -4.98 -29.85 -23.22
C ALA A 163 -6.17 -29.74 -24.19
N HIS A 164 -6.46 -30.79 -24.96
CA HIS A 164 -7.58 -30.87 -25.90
C HIS A 164 -8.88 -31.43 -25.30
N ALA A 165 -9.00 -31.45 -23.96
CA ALA A 165 -10.19 -31.97 -23.31
C ALA A 165 -11.39 -31.00 -23.34
N CYS A 166 -11.17 -29.72 -23.63
CA CYS A 166 -12.19 -28.68 -23.62
C CYS A 166 -12.62 -28.27 -25.04
N THR A 167 -13.92 -27.99 -25.22
CA THR A 167 -14.50 -27.49 -26.48
C THR A 167 -15.01 -26.06 -26.39
N GLY A 168 -15.03 -25.47 -25.19
CA GLY A 168 -15.46 -24.09 -24.96
C GLY A 168 -14.49 -23.03 -25.48
N ASN A 169 -14.80 -21.76 -25.21
CA ASN A 169 -13.98 -20.63 -25.62
C ASN A 169 -12.60 -20.68 -24.90
N PRO A 170 -11.48 -20.70 -25.64
CA PRO A 170 -10.13 -20.84 -25.07
C PRO A 170 -9.77 -19.71 -24.11
N ASP A 171 -10.19 -18.46 -24.36
CA ASP A 171 -9.83 -17.31 -23.53
C ASP A 171 -10.45 -17.41 -22.14
N LEU A 172 -11.72 -17.84 -22.08
CA LEU A 172 -12.44 -18.03 -20.82
C LEU A 172 -11.89 -19.23 -20.04
N ILE A 173 -11.49 -20.28 -20.74
CA ILE A 173 -10.86 -21.46 -20.13
C ILE A 173 -9.51 -21.10 -19.53
N MET A 174 -8.68 -20.32 -20.25
CA MET A 174 -7.38 -19.87 -19.75
C MET A 174 -7.51 -18.98 -18.51
N ARG A 175 -8.53 -18.11 -18.45
CA ARG A 175 -8.84 -17.34 -17.24
C ARG A 175 -9.31 -18.22 -16.08
N ALA A 176 -10.15 -19.21 -16.35
CA ALA A 176 -10.63 -20.16 -15.33
C ALA A 176 -9.54 -21.10 -14.78
N ARG A 177 -8.33 -21.08 -15.36
CA ARG A 177 -7.13 -21.79 -14.86
C ARG A 177 -6.20 -20.90 -14.01
N LYS A 178 -6.57 -19.65 -13.75
CA LYS A 178 -5.77 -18.67 -13.02
C LYS A 178 -6.45 -18.23 -11.71
N THR A 179 -6.89 -19.17 -10.87
CA THR A 179 -7.67 -18.82 -9.66
C THR A 179 -6.86 -18.73 -8.36
N PHE A 180 -5.72 -19.42 -8.26
CA PHE A 180 -4.90 -19.44 -7.07
C PHE A 180 -3.61 -18.62 -7.24
N PRO A 181 -3.26 -17.70 -6.34
CA PRO A 181 -4.09 -17.13 -5.27
C PRO A 181 -5.09 -16.09 -5.80
N SER A 182 -6.06 -15.70 -4.97
CA SER A 182 -7.06 -14.67 -5.34
C SER A 182 -6.43 -13.28 -5.36
N LYS A 183 -6.49 -12.63 -6.53
CA LYS A 183 -5.95 -11.29 -6.78
C LYS A 183 -6.71 -10.20 -6.03
N GLU A 184 -8.02 -10.26 -6.08
CA GLU A 184 -8.89 -9.25 -5.47
C GLU A 184 -8.81 -9.27 -3.95
N ALA A 185 -8.73 -10.47 -3.35
CA ALA A 185 -8.54 -10.62 -1.92
C ALA A 185 -7.18 -10.06 -1.46
N ALA A 186 -6.11 -10.29 -2.23
CA ALA A 186 -4.78 -9.79 -1.90
C ALA A 186 -4.69 -8.26 -1.99
N LEU A 187 -5.19 -7.66 -3.08
CA LEU A 187 -5.12 -6.22 -3.31
C LEU A 187 -5.99 -5.43 -2.32
N SER A 188 -7.20 -5.93 -2.01
CA SER A 188 -8.11 -5.27 -1.07
C SER A 188 -7.53 -5.22 0.35
N VAL A 189 -7.00 -6.35 0.84
CA VAL A 189 -6.44 -6.41 2.20
C VAL A 189 -5.10 -5.68 2.29
N TYR A 190 -4.31 -5.69 1.21
CA TYR A 190 -3.07 -4.91 1.14
C TYR A 190 -3.36 -3.41 1.33
N ALA A 191 -4.31 -2.86 0.56
CA ALA A 191 -4.70 -1.46 0.64
C ALA A 191 -5.23 -1.09 2.04
N ALA A 192 -6.15 -1.90 2.58
CA ALA A 192 -6.74 -1.68 3.91
C ALA A 192 -5.70 -1.76 5.04
N THR A 193 -4.80 -2.74 4.99
CA THR A 193 -3.75 -2.94 6.00
C THR A 193 -2.72 -1.82 5.96
N TYR A 194 -2.28 -1.40 4.76
CA TYR A 194 -1.36 -0.29 4.60
C TYR A 194 -1.97 1.02 5.13
N LEU A 195 -3.21 1.30 4.75
CA LEU A 195 -3.93 2.50 5.18
C LEU A 195 -4.13 2.51 6.71
N THR A 196 -4.50 1.37 7.29
CA THR A 196 -4.60 1.21 8.76
C THR A 196 -3.26 1.48 9.44
N GLY A 197 -2.16 0.94 8.91
CA GLY A 197 -0.81 1.20 9.42
C GLY A 197 -0.44 2.68 9.38
N LEU A 198 -0.77 3.36 8.27
CA LEU A 198 -0.53 4.79 8.09
C LEU A 198 -1.38 5.64 9.05
N LEU A 199 -2.67 5.35 9.18
CA LEU A 199 -3.62 6.05 10.06
C LEU A 199 -3.26 5.92 11.54
N ARG A 200 -2.70 4.77 11.94
CA ARG A 200 -2.19 4.55 13.31
C ARG A 200 -0.93 5.40 13.58
N ARG A 201 -0.05 5.57 12.60
CA ARG A 201 1.21 6.33 12.74
C ARG A 201 1.07 7.84 12.77
N LYS A 202 0.14 8.40 12.00
CA LYS A 202 -0.17 9.85 11.96
C LYS A 202 -0.95 10.31 13.21
N THR A 203 -0.40 10.02 14.40
CA THR A 203 -1.00 10.40 15.67
C THR A 203 -0.03 11.25 16.49
N GLY A 204 0.26 12.45 15.96
CA GLY A 204 0.60 13.64 16.76
C GLY A 204 -0.68 14.46 17.00
N GLY A 205 -0.78 15.13 18.15
CA GLY A 205 -2.04 15.56 18.79
C GLY A 205 -3.05 16.45 18.01
N CYS A 206 -2.77 16.92 16.79
CA CYS A 206 -3.62 17.92 16.12
C CYS A 206 -4.33 17.46 14.82
N GLU A 207 -4.06 16.27 14.28
CA GLU A 207 -4.77 15.72 13.10
C GLU A 207 -6.20 15.21 13.42
N ARG A 208 -6.68 15.39 14.66
CA ARG A 208 -7.99 14.91 15.16
C ARG A 208 -9.21 15.55 14.48
N LYS A 209 -9.10 16.73 13.86
CA LYS A 209 -10.25 17.45 13.26
C LYS A 209 -10.55 17.08 11.80
N LEU A 210 -9.56 16.65 11.00
CA LEU A 210 -9.75 16.39 9.57
C LEU A 210 -10.15 14.93 9.27
N ILE A 211 -9.70 13.97 10.08
CA ILE A 211 -10.13 12.56 10.02
C ILE A 211 -11.65 12.43 10.22
N ASN A 212 -12.26 13.37 10.97
CA ASN A 212 -13.71 13.43 11.17
C ASN A 212 -14.51 13.86 9.92
N LYS A 213 -13.85 14.47 8.91
CA LYS A 213 -14.47 14.78 7.60
C LYS A 213 -14.13 13.74 6.52
N ILE A 214 -12.94 13.15 6.56
CA ILE A 214 -12.53 12.09 5.60
C ILE A 214 -13.20 10.75 5.92
N GLY A 215 -13.46 10.44 7.19
CA GLY A 215 -14.24 9.26 7.58
C GLY A 215 -15.68 9.29 7.04
N VAL A 216 -16.22 10.46 6.73
CA VAL A 216 -17.53 10.60 6.08
C VAL A 216 -17.46 10.21 4.59
N LEU A 217 -16.32 10.44 3.92
CA LEU A 217 -16.12 10.10 2.52
C LEU A 217 -15.91 8.59 2.32
N GLU A 218 -15.16 7.93 3.20
CA GLU A 218 -14.96 6.47 3.20
C GLU A 218 -16.25 5.70 3.56
N VAL A 219 -17.04 6.20 4.51
CA VAL A 219 -18.38 5.65 4.79
C VAL A 219 -19.30 5.83 3.58
N PHE A 220 -19.16 6.92 2.81
CA PHE A 220 -19.85 7.07 1.52
C PHE A 220 -19.43 6.01 0.49
N VAL A 221 -18.15 5.61 0.46
CA VAL A 221 -17.64 4.52 -0.40
C VAL A 221 -18.14 3.15 0.06
N VAL A 222 -18.16 2.87 1.37
CA VAL A 222 -18.82 1.69 1.98
C VAL A 222 -20.28 1.63 1.55
N GLN A 223 -20.99 2.76 1.60
CA GLN A 223 -22.37 2.88 1.13
C GLN A 223 -22.50 2.65 -0.38
N LEU A 224 -21.53 3.09 -1.20
CA LEU A 224 -21.54 2.93 -2.66
C LEU A 224 -21.30 1.46 -3.08
N VAL A 225 -20.37 0.77 -2.42
CA VAL A 225 -20.11 -0.67 -2.66
C VAL A 225 -21.30 -1.52 -2.23
N CYS A 226 -21.94 -1.20 -1.10
CA CYS A 226 -23.21 -1.84 -0.72
C CYS A 226 -24.38 -1.50 -1.66
N LYS A 227 -24.38 -0.32 -2.29
CA LYS A 227 -25.43 0.13 -3.22
C LYS A 227 -25.42 -0.62 -4.57
N CYS A 228 -24.31 -1.25 -4.94
CA CYS A 228 -24.19 -2.03 -6.18
C CYS A 228 -24.68 -3.49 -6.06
N ALA A 229 -24.99 -3.98 -4.85
CA ALA A 229 -25.24 -5.40 -4.59
C ALA A 229 -26.73 -5.85 -4.58
N GLY A 230 -27.70 -5.00 -4.92
CA GLY A 230 -29.10 -5.40 -5.09
C GLY A 230 -30.14 -4.65 -4.25
N ASP A 231 -31.37 -4.67 -4.73
CA ASP A 231 -32.48 -3.72 -4.48
C ASP A 231 -32.93 -3.46 -3.03
N LYS A 232 -33.26 -2.18 -2.79
CA LYS A 232 -34.03 -1.56 -1.66
C LYS A 232 -33.59 -1.86 -0.22
N MET A 233 -32.98 -0.87 0.44
CA MET A 233 -33.63 -0.11 1.54
C MET A 233 -32.85 1.18 1.87
N TYR A 234 -33.54 2.31 1.83
CA TYR A 234 -33.09 3.60 2.35
C TYR A 234 -33.17 3.58 3.88
N ILE A 235 -32.04 3.78 4.57
CA ILE A 235 -32.02 4.54 5.82
C ILE A 235 -30.82 5.49 5.76
N THR A 236 -31.10 6.73 5.38
CA THR A 236 -30.22 7.88 5.62
C THR A 236 -30.19 8.12 7.11
N ASN A 237 -29.17 7.62 7.80
CA ASN A 237 -28.85 8.11 9.14
C ASN A 237 -27.50 8.81 9.08
N THR A 238 -27.55 10.14 8.99
CA THR A 238 -26.38 11.01 9.06
C THR A 238 -25.84 10.92 10.49
N ILE A 239 -24.94 9.97 10.76
CA ILE A 239 -24.30 9.85 12.07
C ILE A 239 -23.42 11.09 12.29
N LYS A 240 -23.97 12.07 13.01
CA LYS A 240 -23.21 13.22 13.53
C LYS A 240 -22.34 12.73 14.68
N ALA A 241 -21.19 12.11 14.34
CA ALA A 241 -20.28 11.55 15.33
C ALA A 241 -19.63 12.68 16.16
N ARG A 242 -20.18 12.92 17.36
CA ARG A 242 -19.63 13.83 18.38
C ARG A 242 -18.64 13.10 19.32
N GLY A 243 -17.85 12.17 18.78
CA GLY A 243 -16.92 11.33 19.55
C GLY A 243 -15.59 11.08 18.82
N THR A 244 -14.62 11.97 18.99
CA THR A 244 -13.34 11.99 18.25
C THR A 244 -12.34 10.90 18.65
N ARG A 245 -12.60 10.15 19.75
CA ARG A 245 -11.69 9.10 20.24
C ARG A 245 -11.91 7.73 19.60
N LEU A 246 -13.14 7.41 19.18
CA LEU A 246 -13.50 6.09 18.63
C LEU A 246 -13.50 6.04 17.10
N ALA A 247 -13.47 7.19 16.42
CA ALA A 247 -13.52 7.26 14.96
C ALA A 247 -12.35 6.54 14.26
N LYS A 248 -11.13 6.61 14.82
CA LYS A 248 -9.94 5.94 14.25
C LYS A 248 -10.05 4.40 14.27
N PRO A 249 -10.28 3.73 15.43
CA PRO A 249 -10.41 2.28 15.45
C PRO A 249 -11.61 1.79 14.65
N VAL A 250 -12.73 2.54 14.63
CA VAL A 250 -13.91 2.20 13.80
C VAL A 250 -13.60 2.29 12.31
N LEU A 251 -12.88 3.33 11.87
CA LEU A 251 -12.45 3.46 10.47
C LEU A 251 -11.51 2.33 10.06
N CYS A 252 -10.51 2.01 10.89
CA CYS A 252 -9.58 0.91 10.60
C CYS A 252 -10.30 -0.44 10.54
N LEU A 253 -11.21 -0.69 11.49
CA LEU A 253 -12.02 -1.91 11.51
C LEU A 253 -12.92 -1.99 10.27
N GLY A 254 -13.59 -0.89 9.91
CA GLY A 254 -14.44 -0.82 8.72
C GLY A 254 -13.68 -1.11 7.42
N LEU A 255 -12.49 -0.53 7.25
CA LEU A 255 -11.62 -0.79 6.10
C LEU A 255 -11.20 -2.26 6.01
N MET A 256 -10.82 -2.86 7.14
CA MET A 256 -10.47 -4.29 7.18
C MET A 256 -11.69 -5.17 6.88
N CYS A 257 -12.85 -4.88 7.47
CA CYS A 257 -14.09 -5.62 7.22
C CYS A 257 -14.47 -5.58 5.73
N LEU A 258 -14.39 -4.41 5.07
CA LEU A 258 -14.61 -4.31 3.64
C LEU A 258 -13.64 -5.18 2.83
N ALA A 259 -12.36 -5.13 3.15
CA ALA A 259 -11.36 -5.97 2.47
C ALA A 259 -11.70 -7.46 2.61
N PHE A 260 -12.07 -7.93 3.80
CA PHE A 260 -12.49 -9.32 3.99
C PHE A 260 -13.77 -9.67 3.20
N LEU A 261 -14.76 -8.76 3.17
CA LEU A 261 -16.00 -8.96 2.42
C LEU A 261 -15.75 -9.11 0.91
N THR A 262 -14.78 -8.37 0.35
CA THR A 262 -14.42 -8.55 -1.08
C THR A 262 -13.95 -9.97 -1.38
N GLY A 263 -13.15 -10.58 -0.50
CA GLY A 263 -12.71 -11.96 -0.65
C GLY A 263 -13.85 -12.97 -0.44
N ILE A 264 -14.74 -12.73 0.53
CA ILE A 264 -15.93 -13.59 0.75
C ILE A 264 -16.85 -13.57 -0.47
N ASN A 265 -17.05 -12.40 -1.10
CA ASN A 265 -17.86 -12.27 -2.30
C ASN A 265 -17.29 -13.10 -3.47
N ARG A 266 -15.96 -13.23 -3.59
CA ARG A 266 -15.34 -14.11 -4.61
C ARG A 266 -15.69 -15.59 -4.42
N VAL A 267 -15.78 -16.04 -3.16
CA VAL A 267 -16.23 -17.41 -2.84
C VAL A 267 -17.73 -17.57 -3.10
N ALA A 268 -18.53 -16.58 -2.70
CA ALA A 268 -19.98 -16.58 -2.90
C ALA A 268 -20.39 -16.61 -4.37
N GLU A 269 -19.63 -15.95 -5.26
CA GLU A 269 -19.83 -15.96 -6.71
C GLU A 269 -19.22 -17.19 -7.41
N TYR A 270 -18.65 -18.16 -6.67
CA TYR A 270 -17.96 -19.33 -7.23
C TYR A 270 -16.81 -18.99 -8.18
N ARG A 271 -16.20 -17.81 -8.03
CA ARG A 271 -15.04 -17.37 -8.81
C ARG A 271 -13.76 -18.02 -8.32
N ASN A 272 -13.62 -18.17 -7.01
CA ASN A 272 -12.43 -18.71 -6.35
C ASN A 272 -12.81 -19.75 -5.29
N HIS A 273 -11.89 -20.67 -5.00
CA HIS A 273 -11.99 -21.49 -3.81
C HIS A 273 -11.64 -20.66 -2.56
N TRP A 274 -12.16 -21.08 -1.41
CA TRP A 274 -11.88 -20.45 -0.12
C TRP A 274 -10.36 -20.45 0.21
N SER A 275 -9.64 -21.49 -0.19
CA SER A 275 -8.17 -21.59 -0.07
C SER A 275 -7.44 -20.51 -0.86
N ASP A 276 -7.90 -20.20 -2.07
CA ASP A 276 -7.31 -19.19 -2.94
C ASP A 276 -7.42 -17.79 -2.31
N VAL A 277 -8.57 -17.52 -1.67
CA VAL A 277 -8.86 -16.27 -0.97
C VAL A 277 -7.99 -16.12 0.28
N ILE A 278 -7.84 -17.18 1.07
CA ILE A 278 -6.97 -17.17 2.26
C ILE A 278 -5.51 -16.93 1.85
N ALA A 279 -5.02 -17.60 0.82
CA ALA A 279 -3.68 -17.38 0.30
C ALA A 279 -3.48 -15.93 -0.17
N GLY A 280 -4.46 -15.37 -0.87
CA GLY A 280 -4.47 -13.95 -1.25
C GLY A 280 -4.37 -13.02 -0.04
N PHE A 281 -5.17 -13.26 1.01
CA PHE A 281 -5.10 -12.46 2.23
C PHE A 281 -3.74 -12.52 2.92
N ILE A 282 -3.14 -13.71 3.00
CA ILE A 282 -1.82 -13.89 3.61
C ILE A 282 -0.75 -13.11 2.84
N ILE A 283 -0.77 -13.16 1.51
CA ILE A 283 0.18 -12.42 0.66
C ILE A 283 0.03 -10.91 0.89
N GLY A 284 -1.21 -10.39 0.77
CA GLY A 284 -1.48 -8.96 0.92
C GLY A 284 -1.14 -8.41 2.30
N ILE A 285 -1.49 -9.14 3.37
CA ILE A 285 -1.17 -8.73 4.76
C ILE A 285 0.34 -8.77 4.98
N SER A 286 1.02 -9.83 4.56
CA SER A 286 2.47 -9.97 4.74
C SER A 286 3.24 -8.83 4.10
N ILE A 287 2.92 -8.48 2.84
CA ILE A 287 3.57 -7.37 2.12
C ILE A 287 3.24 -6.02 2.78
N ALA A 288 1.97 -5.77 3.11
CA ALA A 288 1.56 -4.53 3.76
C ALA A 288 2.25 -4.34 5.11
N VAL A 289 2.28 -5.36 5.96
CA VAL A 289 2.94 -5.32 7.27
C VAL A 289 4.44 -5.12 7.10
N PHE A 290 5.09 -5.81 6.16
CA PHE A 290 6.51 -5.61 5.88
C PHE A 290 6.81 -4.16 5.46
N LEU A 291 6.06 -3.59 4.52
CA LEU A 291 6.30 -2.21 4.06
C LEU A 291 5.95 -1.18 5.13
N VAL A 292 4.86 -1.38 5.86
CA VAL A 292 4.50 -0.53 6.99
C VAL A 292 5.62 -0.64 8.03
N VAL A 293 5.85 -1.79 8.64
CA VAL A 293 6.76 -1.96 9.78
C VAL A 293 8.21 -1.73 9.41
N CYS A 294 8.72 -2.38 8.38
CA CYS A 294 10.16 -2.35 8.06
C CYS A 294 10.54 -1.12 7.24
N VAL A 295 9.72 -0.67 6.31
CA VAL A 295 10.12 0.44 5.43
C VAL A 295 9.72 1.77 6.06
N VAL A 296 8.44 1.94 6.40
CA VAL A 296 7.93 3.23 6.86
C VAL A 296 8.32 3.57 8.32
N ASN A 297 8.52 2.60 9.25
CA ASN A 297 9.05 2.96 10.58
C ASN A 297 10.53 3.36 10.53
N ASN A 298 11.35 2.68 9.73
CA ASN A 298 12.80 2.94 9.70
C ASN A 298 13.12 4.35 9.23
N PHE A 299 12.29 4.94 8.35
CA PHE A 299 12.48 6.32 7.90
C PHE A 299 12.21 7.40 8.96
N ARG A 300 11.60 7.05 10.11
CA ARG A 300 11.36 8.00 11.21
C ARG A 300 12.55 8.10 12.19
N GLY A 301 13.55 7.23 12.06
CA GLY A 301 14.65 7.07 13.03
C GLY A 301 15.94 7.89 12.78
N ARG A 302 15.96 8.85 11.84
CA ARG A 302 17.09 9.79 11.70
C ARG A 302 16.58 11.23 11.58
N GLN A 303 16.17 11.81 12.71
CA GLN A 303 16.44 13.23 12.93
C GLN A 303 17.95 13.37 13.20
N PRO A 304 18.64 14.39 12.69
CA PRO A 304 20.04 14.62 13.02
C PRO A 304 20.15 15.13 14.47
N GLU A 305 20.25 14.22 15.44
CA GLU A 305 20.94 14.53 16.70
C GLU A 305 22.44 14.50 16.44
N HIS A 306 23.02 15.59 15.93
CA HIS A 306 24.40 16.00 16.27
C HIS A 306 24.76 17.34 15.60
N GLU A 307 24.40 18.48 16.19
CA GLU A 307 25.28 19.68 16.20
C GLU A 307 24.80 20.78 17.17
N ASN A 308 24.39 20.44 18.40
CA ASN A 308 24.17 21.48 19.43
C ASN A 308 24.65 21.09 20.83
N SER A 309 25.50 20.06 20.97
CA SER A 309 26.03 19.63 22.27
C SER A 309 27.41 20.20 22.62
N HIS A 310 27.90 21.21 21.89
CA HIS A 310 29.22 21.80 22.13
C HIS A 310 29.20 23.33 22.30
N MET A 311 28.12 23.89 22.87
CA MET A 311 28.12 25.29 23.31
C MET A 311 27.25 25.57 24.56
N ASP A 312 26.94 24.55 25.39
CA ASP A 312 26.23 24.76 26.65
C ASP A 312 27.01 24.28 27.90
N ASN A 313 28.18 23.67 27.74
CA ASN A 313 29.01 23.19 28.85
C ASN A 313 30.11 24.17 29.30
N LEU A 314 30.17 25.38 28.73
CA LEU A 314 31.17 26.40 29.09
C LEU A 314 30.58 27.62 29.80
N ALA A 315 29.35 27.54 30.31
CA ALA A 315 28.71 28.62 31.08
C ALA A 315 28.50 28.28 32.57
N GLN A 316 28.87 27.08 33.01
CA GLN A 316 28.63 26.61 34.38
C GLN A 316 29.93 26.15 35.05
N MET A 317 30.84 27.07 35.34
CA MET A 317 31.88 26.84 36.35
C MET A 317 31.82 27.92 37.44
N PRO A 318 31.95 27.54 38.73
CA PRO A 318 31.85 28.49 39.84
C PRO A 318 33.12 29.34 39.94
N MET A 319 32.93 30.60 40.32
CA MET A 319 34.00 31.54 40.65
C MET A 319 34.85 31.00 41.81
N ILE A 320 36.13 30.72 41.55
CA ILE A 320 37.16 30.55 42.58
C ILE A 320 38.26 31.58 42.29
N SER A 321 38.46 32.46 43.26
CA SER A 321 39.47 33.51 43.28
C SER A 321 40.88 32.93 43.46
N ILE A 322 41.84 33.37 42.65
CA ILE A 322 43.27 33.08 42.79
C ILE A 322 44.06 34.38 42.54
N PRO A 323 45.16 34.65 43.29
CA PRO A 323 45.63 36.00 43.56
C PRO A 323 46.51 36.59 42.45
N ARG A 324 46.59 37.93 42.49
CA ARG A 324 47.44 38.81 41.68
C ARG A 324 48.92 38.42 41.79
N VAL A 325 49.54 38.09 40.66
CA VAL A 325 51.00 38.13 40.47
C VAL A 325 51.27 38.90 39.19
N GLU A 326 51.82 40.11 39.35
CA GLU A 326 52.38 40.91 38.26
C GLU A 326 53.62 40.22 37.69
N SER A 327 53.73 40.16 36.36
CA SER A 327 55.04 40.15 35.71
C SER A 327 54.99 40.83 34.34
N PRO A 328 56.10 41.47 33.94
CA PRO A 328 56.12 42.59 33.00
C PRO A 328 56.53 42.15 31.59
N LEU A 329 56.59 43.11 30.66
CA LEU A 329 57.33 43.08 29.40
C LEU A 329 56.48 43.01 28.11
N GLU A 330 55.62 44.00 27.91
CA GLU A 330 55.33 44.48 26.55
C GLU A 330 55.31 46.02 26.51
N LYS A 331 56.43 46.62 26.94
CA LYS A 331 56.83 47.94 26.49
C LYS A 331 57.95 47.71 25.49
N ASN A 332 57.67 47.83 24.20
CA ASN A 332 58.65 48.21 23.16
C ASN A 332 57.97 48.46 21.81
N HIS A 333 56.89 49.25 21.81
CA HIS A 333 56.54 50.03 20.63
C HIS A 333 56.43 51.49 21.09
N ILE A 334 57.13 52.38 20.37
CA ILE A 334 57.27 53.83 20.61
C ILE A 334 58.46 54.22 21.52
N THR A 335 59.69 53.86 21.12
CA THR A 335 60.87 54.71 21.31
C THR A 335 61.98 54.29 20.34
N ALA A 336 61.88 54.72 19.09
CA ALA A 336 63.02 54.74 18.14
C ALA A 336 62.72 55.77 17.03
N PHE A 337 62.54 57.03 17.43
CA PHE A 337 62.86 58.18 16.59
C PHE A 337 64.07 58.84 17.23
N ALA A 338 65.26 58.52 16.72
CA ALA A 338 66.48 59.34 16.73
C ALA A 338 67.59 58.63 15.91
N GLU A 339 67.88 59.22 14.73
CA GLU A 339 69.12 59.18 13.92
C GLU A 339 69.82 57.86 13.56
N VAL A 340 69.95 57.58 12.24
CA VAL A 340 71.23 57.64 11.50
C VAL A 340 70.93 57.88 10.00
N THR A 341 71.66 58.85 9.43
CA THR A 341 71.78 59.34 8.03
C THR A 341 70.68 60.21 7.44
#